data_AF-A0A956B1X2-F1
#
_entry.id   AF-A0A956B1X2-F1
#
_cell.length_a   1.000
_cell.length_b   1.000
_cell.length_c   1.000
_cell.angle_alpha   90.00
_cell.angle_beta   90.00
_cell.angle_gamma   90.00
#
_symmetry.space_group_name_H-M   'P 1'
#
loop_
_entity.id
_entity.type
_entity.pdbx_description
1 polymer ?
#
loop_
_entity_poly.entity_id
_entity_poly.type
_entity_poly.pdbx_seq_one_letter_code
_entity_poly.pdbx_strand_id
1 'polypeptide(L)'
;MEIFRRELDVYTLLTTEVERMVDERLLAAEAARRGLDVEALLAAEVDEKVVPPTAAEVDAAMVEQGAPEAARPRVELYLAERARIQRRLDFMASLRGATKVEVKLVAPEPPRMPVDITGAPSRGPASAPVVLVAFLDWRSPMSAKCAQNLARVMEAHPGQLRLAHRSVLRGGDELGLGAAILAEMADEKGLFWTVHDALLLRPTAWSQADLHDVARQVQVEPERLDAARQDPTWLMRMKKAMGRVQEAGVTAPPVVYVNGRWFGGTFGYEQLDRVVQEELQRAQGAQR
;
A
#
# COMPACT_ATOMS: atom_id res chain seq x y z
N MET A 1 7.58 -10.57 -11.21
CA MET A 1 7.12 -10.66 -9.81
C MET A 1 7.91 -11.66 -8.98
N GLU A 2 8.15 -12.89 -9.45
CA GLU A 2 8.88 -13.90 -8.66
C GLU A 2 10.35 -13.52 -8.38
N ILE A 3 11.07 -12.99 -9.38
CA ILE A 3 12.45 -12.47 -9.21
C ILE A 3 12.51 -11.40 -8.11
N PHE A 4 11.65 -10.38 -8.20
CA PHE A 4 11.56 -9.32 -7.19
C PHE A 4 11.31 -9.85 -5.78
N ARG A 5 10.43 -10.86 -5.63
CA ARG A 5 10.20 -11.48 -4.32
C ARG A 5 11.47 -12.11 -3.77
N ARG A 6 12.24 -12.81 -4.60
CA ARG A 6 13.53 -13.39 -4.20
C ARG A 6 14.56 -12.32 -3.88
N GLU A 7 14.63 -11.24 -4.65
CA GLU A 7 15.51 -10.10 -4.36
C GLU A 7 15.14 -9.44 -3.02
N LEU A 8 13.84 -9.32 -2.73
CA LEU A 8 13.36 -8.78 -1.46
C LEU A 8 13.68 -9.71 -0.28
N ASP A 9 13.58 -11.02 -0.46
CA ASP A 9 14.01 -12.01 0.53
C ASP A 9 15.51 -11.85 0.81
N VAL A 10 16.34 -11.75 -0.23
CA VAL A 10 17.80 -11.51 -0.10
C VAL A 10 18.08 -10.20 0.63
N TYR A 11 17.42 -9.11 0.24
CA TYR A 11 17.58 -7.81 0.90
C TYR A 11 17.22 -7.86 2.40
N THR A 12 16.13 -8.56 2.73
CA THR A 12 15.69 -8.72 4.13
C THR A 12 16.71 -9.52 4.93
N LEU A 13 17.23 -10.61 4.38
CA LEU A 13 18.29 -11.40 5.01
C LEU A 13 19.58 -10.59 5.21
N LEU A 14 20.01 -9.85 4.18
CA LEU A 14 21.17 -8.97 4.26
C LEU A 14 20.98 -7.88 5.31
N THR A 15 19.79 -7.28 5.38
CA THR A 15 19.48 -6.24 6.37
C THR A 15 19.59 -6.79 7.78
N THR A 16 18.92 -7.92 8.07
CA THR A 16 19.00 -8.57 9.38
C THR A 16 20.45 -8.88 9.78
N GLU A 17 21.24 -9.39 8.84
CA GLU A 17 22.64 -9.73 9.11
C GLU A 17 23.52 -8.48 9.31
N VAL A 18 23.33 -7.43 8.51
CA VAL A 18 24.06 -6.17 8.69
C VAL A 18 23.72 -5.52 10.03
N GLU A 19 22.46 -5.52 10.44
CA GLU A 19 22.05 -4.98 11.73
C GLU A 19 22.69 -5.75 12.90
N ARG A 20 22.76 -7.09 12.81
CA ARG A 20 23.49 -7.93 13.77
C ARG A 20 24.98 -7.55 13.82
N MET A 21 25.62 -7.43 12.65
CA MET A 21 27.04 -7.05 12.57
C MET A 21 27.31 -5.65 13.11
N VAL A 22 26.39 -4.71 12.92
CA VAL A 22 26.48 -3.36 13.51
C VAL A 22 26.48 -3.44 15.03
N ASP A 23 25.53 -4.16 15.63
CA ASP A 23 25.44 -4.31 17.09
C ASP A 23 26.72 -4.93 17.68
N GLU A 24 27.25 -5.97 17.04
CA GLU A 24 28.49 -6.62 17.45
C GLU A 24 29.69 -5.67 17.39
N ARG A 25 29.79 -4.87 16.33
CA ARG A 25 30.87 -3.89 16.17
C ARG A 25 30.75 -2.76 17.18
N LEU A 26 29.54 -2.28 17.48
CA LEU A 26 29.31 -1.25 18.49
C LEU A 26 29.69 -1.74 19.89
N LEU A 27 29.30 -2.97 20.25
CA LEU A 27 29.70 -3.58 21.51
C LEU A 27 31.21 -3.77 21.61
N ALA A 28 31.84 -4.32 20.57
CA ALA A 28 33.28 -4.52 20.55
C ALA A 28 34.06 -3.20 20.64
N ALA A 29 33.60 -2.15 19.93
CA ALA A 29 34.21 -0.83 19.98
C ALA A 29 34.09 -0.20 21.37
N GLU A 30 32.92 -0.29 22.00
CA GLU A 30 32.71 0.25 23.35
C GLU A 30 33.49 -0.53 24.42
N ALA A 31 33.54 -1.86 24.30
CA ALA A 31 34.32 -2.71 25.19
C ALA A 31 35.81 -2.35 25.11
N ALA A 32 36.35 -2.26 23.88
CA ALA A 32 37.73 -1.84 23.64
C ALA A 32 38.01 -0.43 24.18
N ARG A 33 37.08 0.53 24.00
CA ARG A 33 37.19 1.89 24.54
C ARG A 33 37.32 1.90 26.07
N ARG A 34 36.69 0.95 26.75
CA ARG A 34 36.74 0.80 28.22
C ARG A 34 37.80 -0.19 28.71
N GLY A 35 38.57 -0.81 27.82
CA GLY A 35 39.53 -1.84 28.18
C GLY A 35 38.89 -3.12 28.73
N LEU A 36 37.65 -3.41 28.34
CA LEU A 36 36.90 -4.62 28.70
C LEU A 36 36.76 -5.54 27.47
N ASP A 37 36.43 -6.80 27.71
CA ASP A 37 35.80 -7.63 26.67
C ASP A 37 34.27 -7.38 26.62
N VAL A 38 33.61 -7.92 25.61
CA VAL A 38 32.17 -7.69 25.39
C VAL A 38 31.33 -8.30 26.52
N GLU A 39 31.74 -9.43 27.07
CA GLU A 39 31.00 -10.10 28.14
C GLU A 39 31.05 -9.28 29.44
N ALA A 40 32.23 -8.80 29.83
CA ALA A 40 32.42 -7.92 30.97
C ALA A 40 31.70 -6.57 30.79
N LEU A 41 31.69 -6.02 29.57
CA LEU A 41 30.91 -4.83 29.26
C LEU A 41 29.41 -5.07 29.50
N LEU A 42 28.87 -6.18 28.98
CA LEU A 42 27.46 -6.53 29.14
C LEU A 42 27.11 -6.82 30.59
N ALA A 43 27.99 -7.47 31.36
CA ALA A 43 27.78 -7.66 32.79
C ALA A 43 27.66 -6.31 33.54
N ALA A 44 28.59 -5.38 33.29
CA ALA A 44 28.61 -4.08 33.94
C ALA A 44 27.47 -3.15 33.50
N GLU A 45 27.08 -3.21 32.23
CA GLU A 45 26.06 -2.30 31.68
C GLU A 45 24.65 -2.87 31.73
N VAL A 46 24.49 -4.19 31.61
CA VAL A 46 23.19 -4.85 31.65
C VAL A 46 22.98 -5.43 33.03
N ASP A 47 23.73 -6.46 33.41
CA ASP A 47 23.41 -7.32 34.56
C ASP A 47 23.45 -6.56 35.89
N GLU A 48 24.49 -5.76 36.13
CA GLU A 48 24.63 -4.95 37.35
C GLU A 48 23.64 -3.78 37.42
N LYS A 49 23.10 -3.35 36.28
CA LYS A 49 22.17 -2.21 36.18
C LYS A 49 20.72 -2.64 35.96
N VAL A 50 20.43 -3.95 35.97
CA VAL A 50 19.04 -4.43 35.98
C VAL A 50 18.42 -4.06 37.32
N VAL A 51 17.30 -3.36 37.27
CA VAL A 51 16.45 -3.16 38.45
C VAL A 51 15.57 -4.39 38.60
N PRO A 52 15.66 -5.15 39.70
CA PRO A 52 14.81 -6.31 39.91
C PRO A 52 13.34 -5.89 40.08
N PRO A 53 12.38 -6.72 39.64
CA PRO A 53 10.96 -6.41 39.79
C PRO A 53 10.59 -6.33 41.27
N THR A 54 9.81 -5.30 41.61
CA THR A 54 9.28 -5.09 42.96
C THR A 54 8.17 -6.09 43.26
N ALA A 55 7.92 -6.36 44.55
CA ALA A 55 6.82 -7.24 44.96
C ALA A 55 5.46 -6.77 44.40
N ALA A 56 5.24 -5.45 44.33
CA ALA A 56 4.03 -4.88 43.77
C ALA A 56 3.87 -5.15 42.26
N GLU A 57 4.97 -5.09 41.49
CA GLU A 57 4.96 -5.41 40.06
C GLU A 57 4.71 -6.91 39.82
N VAL A 58 5.28 -7.76 40.67
CA VAL A 58 5.04 -9.22 40.64
C VAL A 58 3.57 -9.52 40.94
N ASP A 59 3.02 -8.93 42.00
CA ASP A 59 1.62 -9.12 42.39
C ASP A 59 0.67 -8.63 41.30
N ALA A 60 0.95 -7.47 40.70
CA ALA A 60 0.17 -6.94 39.59
C ALA A 60 0.20 -7.89 38.37
N ALA A 61 1.37 -8.40 38.00
CA ALA A 61 1.52 -9.34 36.88
C ALA A 61 0.83 -10.69 37.17
N MET A 62 0.84 -11.17 38.41
CA MET A 62 0.11 -12.37 38.81
C MET A 62 -1.40 -12.21 38.67
N VAL A 63 -1.94 -11.07 39.09
CA VAL A 63 -3.37 -10.73 38.92
C VAL A 63 -3.74 -10.65 37.44
N GLU A 64 -2.92 -9.96 36.64
CA GLU A 64 -3.13 -9.81 35.20
C GLU A 64 -3.15 -11.16 34.47
N GLN A 65 -2.26 -12.08 34.84
CA GLN A 65 -2.15 -13.40 34.23
C GLN A 65 -3.12 -14.45 34.82
N GLY A 66 -3.87 -14.10 35.87
CA GLY A 66 -4.67 -15.07 36.62
C GLY A 66 -3.84 -16.22 37.19
N ALA A 67 -2.58 -15.96 37.54
CA ALA A 67 -1.62 -16.98 37.93
C ALA A 67 -1.86 -17.43 39.40
N PRO A 68 -1.83 -18.73 39.71
CA PRO A 68 -1.94 -19.22 41.09
C PRO A 68 -0.71 -18.82 41.91
N GLU A 69 -0.84 -18.78 43.24
CA GLU A 69 0.25 -18.38 44.16
C GLU A 69 1.55 -19.17 43.94
N ALA A 70 1.43 -20.48 43.66
CA ALA A 70 2.55 -21.36 43.36
C ALA A 70 3.36 -20.95 42.12
N ALA A 71 2.83 -20.11 41.23
CA ALA A 71 3.52 -19.61 40.04
C ALA A 71 4.38 -18.37 40.30
N ARG A 72 4.35 -17.79 41.52
CA ARG A 72 5.07 -16.56 41.87
C ARG A 72 6.57 -16.58 41.51
N PRO A 73 7.35 -17.64 41.82
CA PRO A 73 8.77 -17.68 41.44
C PRO A 73 8.99 -17.64 39.92
N ARG A 74 8.06 -18.22 39.15
CA ARG A 74 8.12 -18.20 37.69
C ARG A 74 7.81 -16.81 37.13
N VAL A 75 6.85 -16.10 37.74
CA VAL A 75 6.51 -14.72 37.35
C VAL A 75 7.65 -13.76 37.71
N GLU A 76 8.25 -13.91 38.89
CA GLU A 76 9.44 -13.17 39.31
C GLU A 76 10.59 -13.35 38.32
N LEU A 77 10.90 -14.59 37.94
CA LEU A 77 11.93 -14.90 36.93
C LEU A 77 11.60 -14.27 35.56
N TYR A 78 10.35 -14.37 35.11
CA TYR A 78 9.93 -13.79 33.84
C TYR A 78 10.09 -12.27 33.81
N LEU A 79 9.67 -11.58 34.89
CA LEU A 79 9.80 -10.13 34.99
C LEU A 79 11.27 -9.70 35.08
N ALA A 80 12.10 -10.45 35.81
CA ALA A 80 13.54 -10.21 35.88
C ALA A 80 14.23 -10.37 34.51
N GLU A 81 13.92 -11.43 33.77
CA GLU A 81 14.44 -11.65 32.42
C GLU A 81 13.99 -10.54 31.46
N ARG A 82 12.72 -10.12 31.55
CA ARG A 82 12.18 -9.00 30.76
C ARG A 82 12.90 -7.69 31.07
N ALA A 83 13.15 -7.40 32.35
CA ALA A 83 13.90 -6.20 32.77
C ALA A 83 15.34 -6.23 32.23
N ARG A 84 16.00 -7.39 32.24
CA ARG A 84 17.33 -7.60 31.67
C ARG A 84 17.35 -7.35 30.15
N ILE A 85 16.41 -7.94 29.41
CA ILE A 85 16.27 -7.74 27.97
C ILE A 85 16.05 -6.25 27.66
N GLN A 86 15.15 -5.58 28.40
CA GLN A 86 14.89 -4.16 28.20
C GLN A 86 16.14 -3.32 28.44
N ARG A 87 16.87 -3.56 29.54
CA ARG A 87 18.12 -2.86 29.84
C ARG A 87 19.16 -3.03 28.74
N ARG A 88 19.27 -4.24 28.17
CA ARG A 88 20.16 -4.52 27.02
C ARG A 88 19.73 -3.75 25.77
N LEU A 89 18.44 -3.70 25.46
CA LEU A 89 17.91 -2.92 24.34
C LEU A 89 18.20 -1.42 24.52
N ASP A 90 17.99 -0.87 25.71
CA ASP A 90 18.26 0.53 26.02
C ASP A 90 19.75 0.85 25.90
N PHE A 91 20.61 -0.06 26.36
CA PHE A 91 22.06 0.08 26.19
C PHE A 91 22.45 0.09 24.71
N MET A 92 21.95 -0.87 23.92
CA MET A 92 22.24 -0.92 22.48
C MET A 92 21.73 0.33 21.75
N ALA A 93 20.52 0.81 22.09
CA ALA A 93 19.96 2.03 21.56
C ALA A 93 20.86 3.24 21.87
N SER A 94 21.44 3.30 23.07
CA SER A 94 22.40 4.35 23.42
C SER A 94 23.68 4.32 22.57
N LEU A 95 24.21 3.13 22.28
CA LEU A 95 25.41 2.96 21.43
C LEU A 95 25.13 3.39 19.99
N ARG A 96 23.96 3.01 19.47
CA ARG A 96 23.48 3.41 18.13
C ARG A 96 23.23 4.91 18.05
N GLY A 97 22.70 5.52 19.11
CA GLY A 97 22.49 6.97 19.17
C GLY A 97 23.79 7.77 19.26
N ALA A 98 24.83 7.21 19.90
CA ALA A 98 26.13 7.86 20.04
C ALA A 98 27.02 7.74 18.79
N THR A 99 26.69 6.83 17.87
CA THR A 99 27.55 6.50 16.71
C THR A 99 26.80 6.69 15.41
N LYS A 100 27.38 7.45 14.48
CA LYS A 100 26.82 7.55 13.13
C LYS A 100 27.05 6.22 12.38
N VAL A 101 25.98 5.45 12.21
CA VAL A 101 25.97 4.23 11.38
C VAL A 101 25.29 4.54 10.04
N GLU A 102 25.94 4.14 8.95
CA GLU A 102 25.39 4.28 7.60
C GLU A 102 25.34 2.89 6.94
N VAL A 103 24.13 2.36 6.79
CA VAL A 103 23.89 1.09 6.08
C VAL A 103 23.66 1.40 4.60
N LYS A 104 24.51 0.83 3.74
CA LYS A 104 24.47 1.05 2.28
C LYS A 104 23.72 -0.02 1.50
N LEU A 105 22.90 -0.82 2.18
CA LEU A 105 22.03 -1.78 1.51
C LEU A 105 20.98 -1.04 0.69
N VAL A 106 20.81 -1.48 -0.55
CA VAL A 106 19.82 -0.91 -1.46
C VAL A 106 18.66 -1.88 -1.55
N ALA A 107 17.46 -1.42 -1.21
CA ALA A 107 16.25 -2.21 -1.38
C ALA A 107 16.00 -2.44 -2.88
N PRO A 108 15.62 -3.65 -3.30
CA PRO A 108 15.27 -3.89 -4.69
C PRO A 108 14.07 -3.03 -5.07
N GLU A 109 14.10 -2.45 -6.27
CA GLU A 109 12.97 -1.68 -6.76
C GLU A 109 11.82 -2.61 -7.15
N PRO A 110 10.58 -2.30 -6.75
CA PRO A 110 9.43 -3.03 -7.26
C PRO A 110 9.41 -3.00 -8.79
N PRO A 111 9.16 -4.14 -9.46
CA PRO A 111 9.16 -4.18 -10.92
C PRO A 111 8.11 -3.22 -11.45
N ARG A 112 8.52 -2.39 -12.41
CA ARG A 112 7.65 -1.43 -13.07
C ARG A 112 7.23 -2.02 -14.41
N MET A 113 5.94 -1.93 -14.71
CA MET A 113 5.42 -2.22 -16.02
C MET A 113 4.87 -0.94 -16.64
N PRO A 114 5.34 -0.53 -17.82
CA PRO A 114 4.73 0.58 -18.52
C PRO A 114 3.29 0.20 -18.86
N VAL A 115 2.34 1.06 -18.50
CA VAL A 115 0.92 0.87 -18.82
C VAL A 115 0.49 1.93 -19.81
N ASP A 116 0.04 1.49 -20.99
CA ASP A 116 -0.44 2.38 -22.03
C ASP A 116 -1.77 3.04 -21.62
N ILE A 117 -1.73 4.36 -21.45
CA ILE A 117 -2.90 5.19 -21.16
C ILE A 117 -3.50 5.85 -22.41
N THR A 118 -3.03 5.50 -23.61
CA THR A 118 -3.54 6.06 -24.87
C THR A 118 -5.04 5.77 -24.99
N GLY A 119 -5.83 6.82 -25.17
CA GLY A 119 -7.28 6.76 -25.22
C GLY A 119 -7.95 6.33 -23.91
N ALA A 120 -7.24 6.33 -22.78
CA ALA A 120 -7.86 6.17 -21.47
C ALA A 120 -8.41 7.53 -21.00
N PRO A 121 -9.67 7.60 -20.55
CA PRO A 121 -10.20 8.77 -19.87
C PRO A 121 -9.31 9.12 -18.67
N SER A 122 -8.90 10.38 -18.57
CA SER A 122 -7.98 10.82 -17.51
C SER A 122 -8.40 12.15 -16.90
N ARG A 123 -8.13 12.32 -15.59
CA ARG A 123 -8.28 13.60 -14.87
C ARG A 123 -6.97 13.99 -14.19
N GLY A 124 -6.79 15.29 -14.00
CA GLY A 124 -5.54 15.88 -13.51
C GLY A 124 -4.62 16.34 -14.66
N PRO A 125 -3.54 17.09 -14.35
CA PRO A 125 -2.69 17.69 -15.37
C PRO A 125 -1.99 16.65 -16.24
N ALA A 126 -1.88 16.91 -17.55
CA ALA A 126 -1.15 16.02 -18.46
C ALA A 126 0.35 15.90 -18.10
N SER A 127 0.90 16.93 -17.44
CA SER A 127 2.28 17.04 -16.97
C SER A 127 2.49 16.54 -15.53
N ALA A 128 1.48 15.91 -14.92
CA ALA A 128 1.60 15.42 -13.55
C ALA A 128 2.79 14.46 -13.41
N PRO A 129 3.67 14.63 -12.40
CA PRO A 129 4.82 13.75 -12.18
C PRO A 129 4.45 12.31 -11.84
N VAL A 130 3.24 12.07 -11.34
CA VAL A 130 2.74 10.74 -11.00
C VAL A 130 1.46 10.43 -11.77
N VAL A 131 1.51 9.34 -12.52
CA VAL A 131 0.37 8.78 -13.26
C VAL A 131 -0.15 7.55 -12.52
N LEU A 132 -1.43 7.59 -12.18
CA LEU A 132 -2.22 6.50 -11.64
C LEU A 132 -3.02 5.88 -12.77
N VAL A 133 -2.90 4.57 -13.01
CA VAL A 133 -3.76 3.84 -13.95
C VAL A 133 -4.61 2.85 -13.18
N ALA A 134 -5.89 3.13 -13.05
CA ALA A 134 -6.84 2.33 -12.28
C ALA A 134 -7.66 1.42 -13.19
N PHE A 135 -7.55 0.12 -12.96
CA PHE A 135 -8.33 -0.93 -13.58
C PHE A 135 -9.46 -1.33 -12.64
N LEU A 136 -10.68 -0.88 -12.94
CA LEU A 136 -11.83 -0.97 -12.03
C LEU A 136 -13.01 -1.66 -12.71
N ASP A 137 -13.71 -2.49 -11.95
CA ASP A 137 -15.01 -3.05 -12.31
C ASP A 137 -16.12 -2.15 -11.76
N TRP A 138 -17.05 -1.74 -12.63
CA TRP A 138 -18.11 -0.77 -12.32
C TRP A 138 -19.06 -1.19 -11.19
N ARG A 139 -19.19 -2.50 -10.94
CA ARG A 139 -20.14 -3.07 -9.98
C ARG A 139 -19.47 -3.71 -8.77
N SER A 140 -18.15 -3.86 -8.79
CA SER A 140 -17.40 -4.47 -7.70
C SER A 140 -17.29 -3.52 -6.49
N PRO A 141 -17.73 -3.93 -5.28
CA PRO A 141 -17.54 -3.14 -4.06
C PRO A 141 -16.07 -2.80 -3.77
N MET A 142 -15.15 -3.70 -4.12
CA MET A 142 -13.71 -3.45 -3.97
C MET A 142 -13.23 -2.35 -4.93
N SER A 143 -13.74 -2.33 -6.16
CA SER A 143 -13.43 -1.27 -7.12
C SER A 143 -14.03 0.07 -6.72
N ALA A 144 -15.25 0.10 -6.18
CA ALA A 144 -15.84 1.30 -5.59
C ALA A 144 -14.98 1.82 -4.42
N LYS A 145 -14.54 0.93 -3.51
CA LYS A 145 -13.64 1.31 -2.41
C LYS A 145 -12.30 1.85 -2.91
N CYS A 146 -11.73 1.24 -3.95
CA CYS A 146 -10.53 1.72 -4.61
C CYS A 146 -10.74 3.12 -5.21
N ALA A 147 -11.84 3.35 -5.92
CA ALA A 147 -12.18 4.67 -6.47
C ALA A 147 -12.28 5.74 -5.38
N GLN A 148 -12.89 5.42 -4.23
CA GLN A 148 -12.94 6.33 -3.07
C GLN A 148 -11.55 6.65 -2.52
N ASN A 149 -10.67 5.65 -2.40
CA ASN A 149 -9.29 5.89 -1.97
C ASN A 149 -8.53 6.75 -2.99
N LEU A 150 -8.69 6.49 -4.29
CA LEU A 150 -8.10 7.27 -5.37
C LEU A 150 -8.58 8.72 -5.34
N ALA A 151 -9.88 8.96 -5.11
CA ALA A 151 -10.44 10.30 -4.97
C ALA A 151 -9.76 11.08 -3.82
N ARG A 152 -9.66 10.45 -2.64
CA ARG A 152 -8.97 11.04 -1.47
C ARG A 152 -7.49 11.34 -1.75
N VAL A 153 -6.80 10.45 -2.46
CA VAL A 153 -5.39 10.66 -2.82
C VAL A 153 -5.24 11.79 -3.85
N MET A 154 -6.14 11.89 -4.83
CA MET A 154 -6.17 13.02 -5.77
C MET A 154 -6.41 14.36 -5.06
N GLU A 155 -7.26 14.39 -4.03
CA GLU A 155 -7.53 15.56 -3.20
C GLU A 155 -6.32 15.95 -2.33
N ALA A 156 -5.61 14.96 -1.78
CA ALA A 156 -4.44 15.19 -0.93
C ALA A 156 -3.23 15.76 -1.70
N HIS A 157 -3.14 15.52 -3.01
CA HIS A 157 -2.00 15.91 -3.85
C HIS A 157 -2.44 16.75 -5.07
N PRO A 158 -3.02 17.94 -4.87
CA PRO A 158 -3.60 18.74 -5.94
C PRO A 158 -2.56 19.11 -7.00
N GLY A 159 -2.90 18.89 -8.27
CA GLY A 159 -2.04 19.24 -9.42
C GLY A 159 -0.82 18.32 -9.64
N GLN A 160 -0.57 17.37 -8.75
CA GLN A 160 0.61 16.50 -8.83
C GLN A 160 0.32 15.13 -9.44
N LEU A 161 -0.95 14.76 -9.56
CA LEU A 161 -1.38 13.43 -9.99
C LEU A 161 -2.23 13.50 -11.26
N ARG A 162 -2.06 12.50 -12.13
CA ARG A 162 -2.96 12.21 -13.24
C ARG A 162 -3.55 10.83 -13.07
N LEU A 163 -4.86 10.74 -12.98
CA LEU A 163 -5.59 9.48 -12.88
C LEU A 163 -6.16 9.11 -14.23
N ALA A 164 -5.78 7.95 -14.77
CA ALA A 164 -6.38 7.30 -15.93
C ALA A 164 -7.23 6.11 -15.49
N HIS A 165 -8.41 5.94 -16.10
CA HIS A 165 -9.32 4.83 -15.83
C HIS A 165 -9.29 3.81 -16.98
N ARG A 166 -9.32 2.52 -16.62
CA ARG A 166 -9.57 1.40 -17.53
C ARG A 166 -10.68 0.53 -16.95
N SER A 167 -11.77 0.37 -17.70
CA SER A 167 -12.88 -0.46 -17.26
C SER A 167 -12.55 -1.93 -17.41
N VAL A 168 -12.81 -2.71 -16.36
CA VAL A 168 -12.74 -4.17 -16.36
C VAL A 168 -14.15 -4.72 -16.45
N LEU A 169 -14.39 -5.58 -17.43
CA LEU A 169 -15.68 -6.20 -17.69
C LEU A 169 -15.64 -7.67 -17.27
N ARG A 170 -16.64 -8.07 -16.48
CA ARG A 170 -16.88 -9.46 -16.10
C ARG A 170 -17.88 -10.10 -17.06
N GLY A 171 -17.60 -11.32 -17.50
CA GLY A 171 -18.50 -12.06 -18.39
C GLY A 171 -19.90 -12.22 -17.80
N GLY A 172 -20.92 -11.94 -18.60
CA GLY A 172 -22.34 -12.02 -18.20
C GLY A 172 -22.86 -10.83 -17.38
N ASP A 173 -22.03 -9.81 -17.12
CA ASP A 173 -22.44 -8.61 -16.40
C ASP A 173 -22.97 -7.51 -17.35
N GLU A 174 -24.23 -7.65 -17.79
CA GLU A 174 -24.84 -6.71 -18.74
C GLU A 174 -24.96 -5.28 -18.21
N LEU A 175 -25.15 -5.13 -16.90
CA LEU A 175 -25.28 -3.83 -16.25
C LEU A 175 -23.92 -3.13 -16.15
N GLY A 176 -22.85 -3.89 -15.82
CA GLY A 176 -21.48 -3.38 -15.84
C GLY A 176 -21.00 -3.03 -17.25
N LEU A 177 -21.39 -3.81 -18.26
CA LEU A 177 -21.18 -3.48 -19.68
C LEU A 177 -21.88 -2.16 -20.03
N GLY A 178 -23.14 -1.99 -19.60
CA GLY A 178 -23.89 -0.75 -19.78
C GLY A 178 -23.19 0.46 -19.17
N ALA A 179 -22.66 0.34 -17.95
CA ALA A 179 -21.91 1.42 -17.30
C ALA A 179 -20.63 1.79 -18.07
N ALA A 180 -19.87 0.81 -18.55
CA ALA A 180 -18.67 1.07 -19.35
C ALA A 180 -19.00 1.77 -20.68
N ILE A 181 -20.04 1.31 -21.38
CA ILE A 181 -20.51 1.96 -22.61
C ILE A 181 -20.98 3.38 -22.33
N LEU A 182 -21.77 3.60 -21.27
CA LEU A 182 -22.23 4.93 -20.90
C LEU A 182 -21.06 5.87 -20.62
N ALA A 183 -20.05 5.38 -19.89
CA ALA A 183 -18.87 6.17 -19.55
C ALA A 183 -18.09 6.59 -20.81
N GLU A 184 -17.92 5.68 -21.78
CA GLU A 184 -17.28 5.99 -23.08
C GLU A 184 -18.12 6.94 -23.94
N MET A 185 -19.45 6.77 -23.98
CA MET A 185 -20.36 7.71 -24.66
C MET A 185 -20.29 9.11 -24.03
N ALA A 186 -20.15 9.19 -22.71
CA ALA A 186 -19.99 10.44 -21.98
C ALA A 186 -18.61 11.07 -22.20
N ASP A 187 -17.56 10.26 -22.38
CA ASP A 187 -16.20 10.72 -22.66
C ASP A 187 -16.10 11.49 -23.99
N GLU A 188 -16.92 11.13 -25.00
CA GLU A 188 -17.04 11.90 -26.25
C GLU A 188 -17.44 13.38 -26.02
N LYS A 189 -18.02 13.69 -24.85
CA LYS A 189 -18.39 15.05 -24.40
C LYS A 189 -17.53 15.55 -23.22
N GLY A 190 -16.48 14.83 -22.83
CA GLY A 190 -15.65 15.14 -21.66
C GLY A 190 -16.34 14.89 -20.31
N LEU A 191 -17.43 14.10 -20.30
CA LEU A 191 -18.27 13.83 -19.12
C LEU A 191 -18.01 12.45 -18.50
N PHE A 192 -16.92 11.76 -18.86
CA PHE A 192 -16.56 10.45 -18.32
C PHE A 192 -16.56 10.45 -16.78
N TRP A 193 -15.94 11.46 -16.17
CA TRP A 193 -15.78 11.53 -14.72
C TRP A 193 -17.11 11.79 -13.99
N THR A 194 -18.09 12.40 -14.65
CA THR A 194 -19.45 12.51 -14.13
C THR A 194 -20.09 11.12 -13.98
N VAL A 195 -19.95 10.25 -14.97
CA VAL A 195 -20.41 8.85 -14.89
C VAL A 195 -19.59 8.07 -13.86
N HIS A 196 -18.27 8.22 -13.90
CA HIS A 196 -17.34 7.57 -12.98
C HIS A 196 -17.74 7.80 -11.53
N ASP A 197 -17.84 9.08 -11.13
CA ASP A 197 -18.06 9.43 -9.74
C ASP A 197 -19.48 9.09 -9.30
N ALA A 198 -20.48 9.25 -10.18
CA ALA A 198 -21.88 8.88 -9.89
C ALA A 198 -22.08 7.38 -9.61
N LEU A 199 -21.29 6.51 -10.27
CA LEU A 199 -21.43 5.06 -10.14
C LEU A 199 -20.44 4.44 -9.13
N LEU A 200 -19.17 4.86 -9.14
CA LEU A 200 -18.11 4.24 -8.32
C LEU A 200 -17.89 4.90 -6.96
N LEU A 201 -18.26 6.16 -6.76
CA LEU A 201 -18.17 6.83 -5.46
C LEU A 201 -19.46 6.75 -4.64
N ARG A 202 -20.50 6.10 -5.18
CA ARG A 202 -21.77 5.90 -4.50
C ARG A 202 -21.58 5.00 -3.26
N PRO A 203 -22.27 5.29 -2.14
CA PRO A 203 -22.17 4.47 -0.92
C PRO A 203 -22.83 3.09 -1.05
N THR A 204 -23.79 2.94 -1.97
CA THR A 204 -24.57 1.72 -2.19
C THR A 204 -24.43 1.23 -3.61
N ALA A 205 -24.71 -0.06 -3.83
CA ALA A 205 -24.90 -0.60 -5.18
C ALA A 205 -25.98 0.19 -5.93
N TRP A 206 -25.83 0.26 -7.25
CA TRP A 206 -26.72 0.97 -8.16
C TRP A 206 -27.43 -0.03 -9.09
N SER A 207 -28.63 0.35 -9.52
CA SER A 207 -29.53 -0.44 -10.35
C SER A 207 -29.52 0.02 -11.82
N GLN A 208 -30.27 -0.67 -12.69
CA GLN A 208 -30.51 -0.21 -14.06
C GLN A 208 -31.20 1.16 -14.10
N ALA A 209 -32.13 1.43 -13.18
CA ALA A 209 -32.79 2.73 -13.09
C ALA A 209 -31.80 3.83 -12.73
N ASP A 210 -30.90 3.58 -11.77
CA ASP A 210 -29.82 4.52 -11.42
C ASP A 210 -28.90 4.79 -12.63
N LEU A 211 -28.57 3.75 -13.40
CA LEU A 211 -27.75 3.90 -14.61
C LEU A 211 -28.44 4.77 -15.66
N HIS A 212 -29.76 4.63 -15.84
CA HIS A 212 -30.55 5.50 -16.72
C HIS A 212 -30.61 6.94 -16.20
N ASP A 213 -30.70 7.15 -14.88
CA ASP A 213 -30.67 8.48 -14.30
C ASP A 213 -29.33 9.17 -14.55
N VAL A 214 -28.22 8.45 -14.38
CA VAL A 214 -26.88 8.95 -14.74
C VAL A 214 -26.77 9.21 -16.24
N ALA A 215 -27.35 8.35 -17.08
CA ALA A 215 -27.36 8.56 -18.53
C ALA A 215 -28.02 9.89 -18.92
N ARG A 216 -29.16 10.23 -18.31
CA ARG A 216 -29.83 11.52 -18.53
C ARG A 216 -28.96 12.70 -18.06
N GLN A 217 -28.24 12.57 -16.95
CA GLN A 217 -27.33 13.62 -16.45
C GLN A 217 -26.22 13.95 -17.45
N VAL A 218 -25.72 12.94 -18.19
CA VAL A 218 -24.71 13.11 -19.25
C VAL A 218 -25.30 13.22 -20.65
N GLN A 219 -26.60 13.50 -20.75
CA GLN A 219 -27.34 13.71 -22.00
C GLN A 219 -27.22 12.54 -22.97
N VAL A 220 -27.37 11.32 -22.44
CA VAL A 220 -27.51 10.07 -23.19
C VAL A 220 -28.91 9.52 -22.89
N GLU A 221 -29.72 9.36 -23.93
CA GLU A 221 -31.05 8.77 -23.79
C GLU A 221 -30.96 7.31 -23.32
N PRO A 222 -31.73 6.89 -22.30
CA PRO A 222 -31.76 5.51 -21.80
C PRO A 222 -31.92 4.45 -22.89
N GLU A 223 -32.83 4.68 -23.84
CA GLU A 223 -33.11 3.77 -24.95
C GLU A 223 -31.91 3.63 -25.89
N ARG A 224 -31.15 4.72 -26.08
CA ARG A 224 -29.91 4.71 -26.87
C ARG A 224 -28.83 3.92 -26.15
N LEU A 225 -28.71 4.05 -24.83
CA LEU A 225 -27.78 3.26 -24.03
C LEU A 225 -28.12 1.76 -24.10
N ASP A 226 -29.40 1.41 -23.98
CA ASP A 226 -29.83 0.01 -24.01
C ASP A 226 -29.59 -0.62 -25.39
N ALA A 227 -29.85 0.13 -26.47
CA ALA A 227 -29.50 -0.30 -27.83
C ALA A 227 -27.98 -0.46 -28.03
N ALA A 228 -27.18 0.44 -27.46
CA ALA A 228 -25.72 0.41 -27.59
C ALA A 228 -25.09 -0.87 -26.99
N ARG A 229 -25.72 -1.51 -26.00
CA ARG A 229 -25.25 -2.78 -25.42
C ARG A 229 -25.30 -3.95 -26.40
N GLN A 230 -26.13 -3.84 -27.43
CA GLN A 230 -26.29 -4.86 -28.47
C GLN A 230 -25.60 -4.46 -29.78
N ASP A 231 -25.10 -3.22 -29.87
CA ASP A 231 -24.45 -2.69 -31.07
C ASP A 231 -23.04 -3.32 -31.23
N PRO A 232 -22.75 -3.98 -32.37
CA PRO A 232 -21.46 -4.59 -32.63
C PRO A 232 -20.26 -3.62 -32.53
N THR A 233 -20.47 -2.32 -32.80
CA THR A 233 -19.46 -1.28 -32.72
C THR A 233 -19.02 -1.05 -31.29
N TRP A 234 -19.98 -0.90 -30.37
CA TRP A 234 -19.72 -0.72 -28.95
C TRP A 234 -19.14 -1.99 -28.33
N LEU A 235 -19.66 -3.15 -28.69
CA LEU A 235 -19.10 -4.43 -28.26
C LEU A 235 -17.65 -4.63 -28.72
N MET A 236 -17.30 -4.20 -29.94
CA MET A 236 -15.92 -4.24 -30.43
C MET A 236 -15.02 -3.26 -29.66
N ARG A 237 -15.50 -2.05 -29.35
CA ARG A 237 -14.77 -1.10 -28.49
C ARG A 237 -14.48 -1.71 -27.11
N MET A 238 -15.48 -2.34 -26.50
CA MET A 238 -15.36 -3.01 -25.20
C MET A 238 -14.40 -4.20 -25.23
N LYS A 239 -14.44 -4.99 -26.32
CA LYS A 239 -13.46 -6.07 -26.55
C LYS A 239 -12.03 -5.54 -26.64
N LYS A 240 -11.81 -4.43 -27.36
CA LYS A 240 -10.49 -3.78 -27.46
C LYS A 240 -10.03 -3.24 -26.10
N ALA A 241 -10.94 -2.63 -25.33
CA ALA A 241 -10.64 -2.18 -23.97
C ALA A 241 -10.21 -3.34 -23.07
N MET A 242 -10.89 -4.49 -23.14
CA MET A 242 -10.50 -5.71 -22.42
C MET A 242 -9.16 -6.29 -22.88
N GLY A 243 -8.80 -6.13 -24.16
CA GLY A 243 -7.45 -6.45 -24.63
C GLY A 243 -6.37 -5.67 -23.90
N ARG A 244 -6.59 -4.38 -23.60
CA ARG A 244 -5.67 -3.56 -22.81
C ARG A 244 -5.57 -4.00 -21.35
N VAL A 245 -6.67 -4.48 -20.77
CA VAL A 245 -6.68 -5.08 -19.42
C VAL A 245 -5.79 -6.33 -19.39
N GLN A 246 -5.90 -7.19 -20.41
CA GLN A 246 -5.10 -8.40 -20.55
C GLN A 246 -3.62 -8.12 -20.82
N GLU A 247 -3.31 -7.18 -21.72
CA GLU A 247 -1.95 -6.71 -21.99
C GLU A 247 -1.28 -6.16 -20.72
N ALA A 248 -2.06 -5.47 -19.88
CA ALA A 248 -1.61 -5.00 -18.57
C ALA A 248 -1.60 -6.09 -17.48
N GLY A 249 -1.76 -7.37 -17.83
CA GLY A 249 -1.67 -8.49 -16.89
C GLY A 249 -2.70 -8.46 -15.76
N VAL A 250 -3.79 -7.70 -15.90
CA VAL A 250 -4.82 -7.56 -14.87
C VAL A 250 -5.81 -8.70 -14.99
N THR A 251 -5.78 -9.62 -14.02
CA THR A 251 -6.69 -10.77 -13.95
C THR A 251 -7.83 -10.59 -12.95
N ALA A 252 -7.64 -9.73 -11.94
CA ALA A 252 -8.64 -9.46 -10.90
C ALA A 252 -8.60 -7.97 -10.48
N PRO A 253 -9.68 -7.21 -10.68
CA PRO A 253 -9.78 -5.82 -10.20
C PRO A 253 -10.15 -5.75 -8.70
N PRO A 254 -9.84 -4.63 -8.00
CA PRO A 254 -9.14 -3.46 -8.51
C PRO A 254 -7.62 -3.68 -8.61
N VAL A 255 -7.02 -3.08 -9.63
CA VAL A 255 -5.56 -2.90 -9.74
C VAL A 255 -5.29 -1.43 -10.04
N VAL A 256 -4.31 -0.85 -9.38
CA VAL A 256 -3.78 0.48 -9.67
C VAL A 256 -2.31 0.33 -10.03
N TYR A 257 -1.88 0.98 -11.10
CA TYR A 257 -0.47 1.18 -11.38
C TYR A 257 -0.07 2.60 -11.01
N VAL A 258 0.92 2.78 -10.14
CA VAL A 258 1.47 4.09 -9.76
C VAL A 258 2.83 4.24 -10.46
N ASN A 259 2.91 5.04 -11.52
CA ASN A 259 4.10 5.13 -12.39
C ASN A 259 4.66 3.74 -12.78
N GLY A 260 3.75 2.83 -13.12
CA GLY A 260 4.04 1.44 -13.50
C GLY A 260 4.28 0.47 -12.34
N ARG A 261 4.30 0.91 -11.08
CA ARG A 261 4.33 0.01 -9.91
C ARG A 261 2.95 -0.62 -9.72
N TRP A 262 2.89 -1.95 -9.82
CA TRP A 262 1.65 -2.71 -9.64
C TRP A 262 1.15 -2.63 -8.18
N PHE A 263 -0.14 -2.35 -8.02
CA PHE A 263 -0.80 -2.27 -6.72
C PHE A 263 -2.21 -2.87 -6.83
N GLY A 264 -2.36 -4.15 -6.50
CA GLY A 264 -3.63 -4.87 -6.55
C GLY A 264 -3.98 -5.57 -5.25
N GLY A 265 -5.19 -6.12 -5.18
CA GLY A 265 -5.74 -6.76 -3.99
C GLY A 265 -6.46 -5.77 -3.07
N THR A 266 -6.52 -6.09 -1.77
CA THR A 266 -7.09 -5.21 -0.74
C THR A 266 -6.02 -4.26 -0.24
N PHE A 267 -6.13 -2.98 -0.60
CA PHE A 267 -5.29 -1.93 -0.04
C PHE A 267 -6.12 -0.76 0.47
N GLY A 268 -5.62 -0.14 1.54
CA GLY A 268 -6.22 1.06 2.15
C GLY A 268 -5.67 2.35 1.56
N TYR A 269 -6.31 3.46 1.93
CA TYR A 269 -5.86 4.82 1.61
C TYR A 269 -4.38 5.04 1.99
N GLU A 270 -4.01 4.72 3.23
CA GLU A 270 -2.64 4.94 3.76
C GLU A 270 -1.55 4.26 2.92
N GLN A 271 -1.81 3.05 2.42
CA GLN A 271 -0.83 2.32 1.62
C GLN A 271 -0.72 2.91 0.22
N LEU A 272 -1.84 3.30 -0.39
CA LEU A 272 -1.84 3.97 -1.70
C LEU A 272 -1.16 5.34 -1.63
N ASP A 273 -1.47 6.13 -0.60
CA ASP A 273 -0.90 7.45 -0.39
C ASP A 273 0.61 7.40 -0.20
N ARG A 274 1.10 6.44 0.61
CA ARG A 274 2.55 6.22 0.78
C ARG A 274 3.26 5.97 -0.54
N VAL A 275 2.73 5.09 -1.38
CA VAL A 275 3.33 4.78 -2.69
C VAL A 275 3.32 6.00 -3.60
N VAL A 276 2.26 6.83 -3.56
CA VAL A 276 2.21 8.09 -4.28
C VAL A 276 3.27 9.07 -3.79
N GLN A 277 3.43 9.24 -2.48
CA GLN A 277 4.46 10.11 -1.91
C GLN A 277 5.88 9.67 -2.29
N GLU A 278 6.16 8.37 -2.27
CA GLU A 278 7.44 7.81 -2.75
C GLU A 278 7.70 8.17 -4.22
N GLU A 279 6.69 8.06 -5.09
CA GLU A 279 6.83 8.40 -6.50
C GLU A 279 6.98 9.90 -6.74
N LEU A 280 6.32 10.74 -5.94
CA LEU A 280 6.50 12.19 -5.99
C LEU A 280 7.92 12.59 -5.59
N GLN A 281 8.46 12.01 -4.52
CA GLN A 281 9.85 12.25 -4.09
C GLN A 281 10.85 11.80 -5.16
N ARG A 282 10.62 10.63 -5.77
CA ARG A 282 11.46 10.14 -6.88
C ARG A 282 11.43 11.08 -8.08
N ALA A 283 10.26 11.57 -8.47
CA ALA A 283 10.13 12.50 -9.59
C ALA A 283 10.86 13.83 -9.33
N GLN A 284 10.84 14.34 -8.09
CA GLN A 284 11.58 15.53 -7.69
C GLN A 284 13.10 15.30 -7.65
N GLY A 285 13.53 14.12 -7.20
CA GLY A 285 14.95 13.73 -7.16
C GLY A 285 15.56 13.52 -8.55
N ALA A 286 14.78 13.05 -9.53
CA ALA A 286 15.20 12.89 -10.92
C ALA A 286 15.27 14.21 -11.71
N GLN A 287 14.71 15.30 -11.18
CA GLN A 287 14.73 16.64 -11.78
C GLN A 287 15.89 17.52 -11.27
N ARG A 288 16.68 17.02 -10.31
CA ARG A 288 17.88 17.69 -9.79
C ARG A 288 19.14 17.06 -10.37
#